data_AF-A0A1B6M597-F1
#
_entry.id   AF-A0A1B6M597-F1
#
_cell.length_a   1.000
_cell.length_b   1.000
_cell.length_c   1.000
_cell.angle_alpha   90.00
_cell.angle_beta   90.00
_cell.angle_gamma   90.00
#
_symmetry.space_group_name_H-M   'P 1'
#
loop_
_entity.id
_entity.type
_entity.pdbx_description
1 polymer ?
#
loop_
_entity_poly.entity_id
_entity_poly.type
_entity_poly.pdbx_seq_one_letter_code
_entity_poly.pdbx_strand_id
1 'polypeptide(L)'
;KKTSIPIKPLSNHELIYYAKILKIPSFRGVFMKDALPARPRAYESAIVNLDNSIGEGTHWVCYKKLGNRVYYFDSFGNLRPPVELVSYLGPEVDVQYNYERKQSENSVVCG
;
A
#
# COMPACT_ATOMS: atom_id res chain seq x y z
N LYS A 1 -15.82 16.92 10.67
CA LYS A 1 -15.09 16.48 11.89
C LYS A 1 -13.65 16.22 11.48
N LYS A 2 -12.66 16.89 12.09
CA LYS A 2 -11.25 16.50 11.97
C LYS A 2 -11.10 15.13 12.64
N THR A 3 -10.89 14.08 11.85
CA THR A 3 -10.48 12.78 12.36
C THR A 3 -9.03 12.91 12.81
N SER A 4 -8.78 12.88 14.12
CA SER A 4 -7.43 12.72 14.64
C SER A 4 -6.96 11.30 14.35
N ILE A 5 -5.92 11.15 13.53
CA ILE A 5 -5.28 9.86 13.27
C ILE A 5 -4.36 9.56 14.46
N PRO A 6 -4.48 8.39 15.10
CA PRO A 6 -3.65 8.05 16.25
C PRO A 6 -2.20 7.81 15.83
N ILE A 7 -1.24 8.21 16.67
CA ILE A 7 0.19 7.93 16.47
C ILE A 7 0.47 6.51 16.99
N LYS A 8 0.12 5.50 16.21
CA LYS A 8 0.33 4.08 16.50
C LYS A 8 0.38 3.27 15.19
N PRO A 9 0.88 2.02 15.21
CA PRO A 9 0.69 1.12 14.08
C PRO A 9 -0.82 0.90 13.84
N LEU A 10 -1.26 1.04 12.59
CA LEU A 10 -2.64 0.75 12.20
C LEU A 10 -2.79 -0.71 11.80
N SER A 11 -3.87 -1.32 12.30
CA SER A 11 -4.31 -2.65 11.85
C SER A 11 -4.96 -2.59 10.46
N ASN A 12 -5.06 -3.72 9.78
CA ASN A 12 -5.81 -3.86 8.53
C ASN A 12 -7.26 -3.35 8.65
N HIS A 13 -7.93 -3.58 9.77
CA HIS A 13 -9.30 -3.11 10.02
C HIS A 13 -9.38 -1.58 10.08
N GLU A 14 -8.42 -0.93 10.74
CA GLU A 14 -8.33 0.53 10.82
C GLU A 14 -8.00 1.16 9.47
N LEU A 15 -7.08 0.55 8.71
CA LEU A 15 -6.75 0.99 7.35
C LEU A 15 -7.97 0.92 6.41
N ILE A 16 -8.73 -0.17 6.48
CA ILE A 16 -10.00 -0.31 5.73
C ILE A 16 -11.00 0.78 6.16
N TYR A 17 -11.10 1.05 7.46
CA TYR A 17 -11.98 2.08 8.00
C TYR A 17 -11.61 3.48 7.49
N TYR A 18 -10.33 3.86 7.57
CA TYR A 18 -9.87 5.16 7.09
C TYR A 18 -9.98 5.28 5.57
N ALA A 19 -9.67 4.24 4.80
CA ALA A 19 -9.83 4.26 3.35
C ALA A 19 -11.29 4.52 2.93
N LYS A 20 -12.27 3.96 3.67
CA LYS A 20 -13.70 4.22 3.46
C LYS A 20 -14.07 5.67 3.81
N ILE A 21 -13.60 6.21 4.94
CA ILE A 21 -13.87 7.59 5.35
C ILE A 21 -13.26 8.60 4.39
N LEU A 22 -12.03 8.36 3.95
CA LEU A 22 -11.31 9.18 2.98
C LEU A 22 -11.82 9.01 1.55
N LYS A 23 -12.76 8.08 1.33
CA LYS A 23 -13.36 7.77 0.03
C LYS A 23 -12.31 7.49 -1.04
N ILE A 24 -11.32 6.67 -0.70
CA ILE A 24 -10.22 6.35 -1.61
C ILE A 24 -10.80 5.69 -2.89
N PRO A 25 -10.57 6.27 -4.07
CA PRO A 25 -11.21 5.82 -5.30
C PRO A 25 -10.65 4.46 -5.74
N SER A 26 -11.55 3.57 -6.16
CA SER A 26 -11.24 2.20 -6.58
C SER A 26 -10.50 1.38 -5.52
N PHE A 27 -10.74 1.65 -4.23
CA PHE A 27 -10.08 0.93 -3.14
C PHE A 27 -10.45 -0.55 -3.17
N ARG A 28 -9.44 -1.39 -3.42
CA ARG A 28 -9.55 -2.82 -3.59
C ARG A 28 -9.51 -3.56 -2.25
N GLY A 29 -8.69 -3.08 -1.33
CA GLY A 29 -8.55 -3.66 0.00
C GLY A 29 -7.16 -3.44 0.59
N VAL A 30 -6.95 -4.13 1.71
CA VAL A 30 -5.68 -4.23 2.42
C VAL A 30 -5.26 -5.70 2.36
N PHE A 31 -4.05 -5.98 1.90
CA PHE A 31 -3.57 -7.34 1.66
C PHE A 31 -2.19 -7.55 2.27
N MET A 32 -1.87 -8.80 2.61
CA MET A 32 -0.48 -9.24 2.80
C MET A 32 0.12 -9.54 1.42
N LYS A 33 1.44 -9.46 1.25
CA LYS A 33 2.06 -9.64 -0.09
C LYS A 33 1.79 -11.01 -0.72
N ASP A 34 1.60 -12.04 0.10
CA ASP A 34 1.30 -13.42 -0.28
C ASP A 34 -0.21 -13.71 -0.38
N ALA A 35 -1.05 -12.75 0.03
CA ALA A 35 -2.51 -12.86 0.02
C ALA A 35 -3.17 -11.87 -0.95
N LEU A 36 -2.41 -11.40 -1.95
CA LEU A 36 -2.95 -10.57 -3.03
C LEU A 36 -3.99 -11.38 -3.84
N PRO A 37 -5.01 -10.71 -4.42
CA PRO A 37 -5.92 -11.37 -5.35
C PRO A 37 -5.17 -12.04 -6.51
N ALA A 38 -5.79 -13.01 -7.19
CA ALA A 38 -5.11 -13.73 -8.28
C ALA A 38 -4.62 -12.82 -9.43
N ARG A 39 -5.32 -11.70 -9.69
CA ARG A 39 -4.96 -10.70 -10.72
C ARG A 39 -5.34 -9.29 -10.28
N PRO A 40 -4.57 -8.26 -10.66
CA PRO A 40 -4.94 -6.86 -10.43
C PRO A 40 -6.05 -6.44 -11.39
N ARG A 41 -6.87 -5.47 -10.97
CA ARG A 41 -7.82 -4.80 -11.87
C ARG A 41 -7.11 -3.77 -12.76
N ALA A 42 -7.76 -3.37 -13.85
CA ALA A 42 -7.27 -2.26 -14.67
C ALA A 42 -7.16 -0.95 -13.85
N TYR A 43 -8.09 -0.73 -12.93
CA TYR A 43 -8.13 0.42 -12.04
C TYR A 43 -8.37 -0.04 -10.60
N GLU A 44 -7.40 0.18 -9.73
CA GLU A 44 -7.52 -0.15 -8.31
C GLU A 44 -6.51 0.62 -7.46
N SER A 45 -6.80 0.75 -6.18
CA SER A 45 -5.84 1.14 -5.16
C SER A 45 -5.83 0.10 -4.05
N ALA A 46 -4.67 -0.21 -3.51
CA ALA A 46 -4.56 -1.15 -2.40
C ALA A 46 -3.44 -0.74 -1.45
N ILE A 47 -3.58 -1.14 -0.21
CA ILE A 47 -2.52 -1.10 0.79
C ILE A 47 -2.01 -2.53 0.95
N VAL A 48 -0.69 -2.70 0.98
CA VAL A 48 -0.02 -4.00 1.00
C VAL A 48 0.93 -4.03 2.19
N ASN A 49 0.88 -5.10 2.99
CA ASN A 49 1.93 -5.39 3.95
C ASN A 49 3.08 -6.12 3.25
N LEU A 50 4.32 -5.70 3.48
CA LEU A 50 5.50 -6.38 2.93
C LEU A 50 5.89 -7.66 3.68
N ASP A 51 5.18 -7.99 4.77
CA ASP A 51 5.26 -9.29 5.43
C ASP A 51 4.31 -10.33 4.80
N ASN A 52 4.57 -11.61 5.10
CA ASN A 52 3.68 -12.70 4.75
C ASN A 52 2.51 -12.82 5.73
N SER A 53 1.45 -13.50 5.32
CA SER A 53 0.24 -13.75 6.12
C SER A 53 0.45 -14.51 7.43
N ILE A 54 1.56 -15.23 7.56
CA ILE A 54 1.97 -15.94 8.79
C ILE A 54 2.70 -15.01 9.77
N GLY A 55 3.25 -13.89 9.28
CA GLY A 55 3.96 -12.91 10.10
C GLY A 55 3.03 -11.90 10.76
N GLU A 56 3.58 -11.11 11.70
CA GLU A 56 2.83 -10.10 12.46
C GLU A 56 2.56 -8.82 11.64
N GLY A 57 3.20 -8.67 10.47
CA GLY A 57 3.14 -7.47 9.65
C GLY A 57 4.29 -6.51 9.98
N THR A 58 5.07 -6.13 8.96
CA THR A 58 6.32 -5.37 9.16
C THR A 58 6.26 -3.96 8.62
N HIS A 59 5.64 -3.76 7.45
CA HIS A 59 5.64 -2.47 6.79
C HIS A 59 4.46 -2.35 5.84
N TRP A 60 3.70 -1.25 5.95
CA TRP A 60 2.61 -0.93 5.03
C TRP A 60 3.11 -0.04 3.90
N VAL A 61 2.77 -0.42 2.67
CA VAL A 61 2.99 0.37 1.45
C VAL A 61 1.67 0.47 0.70
N CYS A 62 1.55 1.36 -0.28
CA CYS A 62 0.35 1.39 -1.12
C CYS A 62 0.67 1.55 -2.59
N TYR A 63 -0.28 1.16 -3.43
CA TYR A 63 -0.22 1.46 -4.85
C TYR A 63 -1.57 1.93 -5.40
N LYS A 64 -1.51 2.74 -6.45
CA LYS A 64 -2.64 3.12 -7.31
C LYS A 64 -2.34 2.70 -8.73
N LYS A 65 -3.15 1.81 -9.28
CA LYS A 65 -3.09 1.36 -10.67
C LYS A 65 -4.13 2.07 -11.53
N LEU A 66 -3.68 2.61 -12.67
CA LEU A 66 -4.47 3.31 -13.68
C LEU A 66 -4.08 2.78 -15.07
N GLY A 67 -4.76 1.72 -15.52
CA GLY A 67 -4.39 1.03 -16.76
C GLY A 67 -3.01 0.40 -16.64
N ASN A 68 -2.07 0.83 -17.48
CA ASN A 68 -0.67 0.39 -17.45
C ASN A 68 0.22 1.26 -16.53
N ARG A 69 -0.28 2.33 -15.93
CA ARG A 69 0.50 3.17 -15.00
C ARG A 69 0.23 2.75 -13.57
N VAL A 70 1.29 2.62 -12.77
CA VAL A 70 1.21 2.34 -11.34
C VAL A 70 1.99 3.39 -10.57
N TYR A 71 1.33 4.00 -9.59
CA TYR A 71 1.97 4.83 -8.58
C TYR A 71 2.14 3.99 -7.32
N TYR A 72 3.37 3.67 -6.98
CA TYR A 72 3.77 3.03 -5.74
C TYR A 72 4.17 4.10 -4.72
N PHE A 73 3.79 3.89 -3.47
CA PHE A 73 4.18 4.77 -2.38
C PHE A 73 4.70 3.96 -1.20
N ASP A 74 5.89 4.35 -0.75
CA ASP A 74 6.54 3.86 0.45
C ASP A 74 6.95 5.07 1.30
N SER A 75 6.52 5.11 2.56
CA SER A 75 6.79 6.22 3.45
C SER A 75 8.28 6.45 3.72
N PHE A 76 9.15 5.45 3.54
CA PHE A 76 10.60 5.62 3.63
C PHE A 76 11.21 6.32 2.42
N GLY A 77 10.51 6.30 1.28
CA GLY A 77 10.91 6.96 0.03
C GLY A 77 12.19 6.38 -0.60
N ASN A 78 12.37 6.67 -1.88
CA ASN A 78 13.51 6.20 -2.68
C ASN A 78 13.68 4.67 -2.66
N LEU A 79 12.57 3.94 -2.50
CA LEU A 79 12.51 2.49 -2.54
C LEU A 79 11.62 2.04 -3.68
N ARG A 80 12.14 1.13 -4.50
CA ARG A 80 11.35 0.46 -5.53
C ARG A 80 10.44 -0.59 -4.89
N PRO A 81 9.28 -0.88 -5.48
CA PRO A 81 8.43 -1.96 -5.00
C PRO A 81 9.15 -3.31 -5.08
N PRO A 82 8.82 -4.25 -4.17
CA PRO A 82 9.33 -5.61 -4.23
C PRO A 82 8.96 -6.32 -5.54
N VAL A 83 9.81 -7.26 -5.95
CA VAL A 83 9.67 -7.99 -7.23
C VAL A 83 8.35 -8.76 -7.32
N GLU A 84 7.86 -9.27 -6.19
CA GLU A 84 6.59 -10.00 -6.09
C GLU A 84 5.41 -9.09 -6.40
N LEU A 85 5.44 -7.85 -5.90
CA LEU A 85 4.41 -6.86 -6.16
C LEU A 85 4.46 -6.40 -7.63
N VAL A 86 5.65 -6.19 -8.19
CA VAL A 86 5.80 -5.87 -9.62
C VAL A 86 5.28 -7.01 -10.50
N SER A 87 5.60 -8.26 -10.14
CA SER A 87 5.13 -9.45 -10.85
C SER A 87 3.61 -9.58 -10.81
N TYR A 88 2.99 -9.29 -9.67
CA TYR A 88 1.54 -9.24 -9.53
C TYR A 88 0.90 -8.17 -10.41
N LEU A 89 1.49 -6.97 -10.47
CA LEU A 89 0.96 -5.83 -11.23
C LEU A 89 1.00 -6.04 -12.75
N GLY A 90 1.93 -6.87 -13.22
CA GLY A 90 2.07 -7.31 -14.60
C GLY A 90 3.30 -6.72 -15.31
N PRO A 91 3.86 -7.40 -16.33
CA PRO A 91 5.15 -7.05 -16.92
C PRO A 91 5.15 -5.77 -17.76
N GLU A 92 3.98 -5.31 -18.23
CA GLU A 92 3.83 -4.15 -19.11
C GLU A 92 3.53 -2.85 -18.35
N VAL A 93 3.54 -2.88 -17.01
CA VAL A 93 3.21 -1.70 -16.21
C VAL A 93 4.40 -0.76 -16.06
N ASP A 94 4.14 0.53 -16.24
CA ASP A 94 5.05 1.62 -15.89
C ASP A 94 4.88 1.97 -14.41
N VAL A 95 5.88 1.64 -13.60
CA VAL A 95 5.86 1.82 -12.15
C VAL A 95 6.65 3.06 -11.75
N GLN A 96 5.93 4.03 -11.19
CA GLN A 96 6.50 5.23 -10.58
C GLN A 96 6.47 5.10 -9.06
N TYR A 97 7.50 5.56 -8.37
CA TYR A 97 7.59 5.53 -6.91
C TYR A 97 8.06 6.87 -6.36
N ASN A 98 7.70 7.18 -5.11
CA ASN A 98 8.15 8.41 -4.47
C ASN A 98 9.63 8.33 -4.07
N TYR A 99 10.37 9.40 -4.37
CA TYR A 99 11.76 9.57 -3.92
C TYR A 99 11.85 10.18 -2.52
N GLU A 100 10.88 11.03 -2.19
CA GLU A 100 10.89 11.75 -0.92
C GLU A 100 10.43 10.87 0.24
N ARG A 101 11.24 10.85 1.30
CA ARG A 101 10.91 10.21 2.57
C ARG A 101 9.84 11.02 3.32
N LYS A 102 8.81 10.33 3.79
CA LYS A 102 7.72 10.91 4.61
C LYS A 102 7.71 10.43 6.06
N GLN A 103 8.48 9.39 6.38
CA GLN A 103 8.56 8.80 7.72
C GLN A 103 10.01 8.63 8.19
N SER A 104 10.27 8.91 9.47
CA SER A 104 11.54 8.62 10.13
C SER A 104 11.69 7.13 10.48
N GLU A 105 12.92 6.64 10.61
CA GLU A 105 13.21 5.20 10.80
C GLU A 105 12.57 4.60 12.05
N ASN A 106 12.41 5.39 13.12
CA ASN A 106 11.85 4.93 14.39
C ASN A 106 10.34 5.17 14.52
N SER A 107 9.68 5.65 13.46
CA SER A 107 8.25 5.90 13.46
C SER A 107 7.47 4.66 13.06
N VAL A 108 6.22 4.56 13.50
CA VAL A 108 5.32 3.41 13.29
C VAL A 108 4.10 3.75 12.42
N VAL A 109 4.13 4.89 11.73
CA VAL A 109 2.96 5.50 11.05
C VAL A 109 3.02 5.35 9.52
N CYS A 110 3.47 4.19 9.02
CA CYS A 110 3.51 3.90 7.58
C CYS A 110 2.12 3.65 6.96
N GLY A 111 1.15 3.24 7.78
CA GLY A 111 -0.23 2.95 7.39
C GLY A 111 -1.15 4.18 7.33
#